data_AF-A0A4V5NL82-F1
#
_entry.id   AF-A0A4V5NL82-F1
#
_cell.length_a   1.000
_cell.length_b   1.000
_cell.length_c   1.000
_cell.angle_alpha   90.00
_cell.angle_beta   90.00
_cell.angle_gamma   90.00
#
_symmetry.space_group_name_H-M   'P 1'
#
loop_
_entity.id
_entity.type
_entity.pdbx_description
1 polymer ?
#
loop_
_entity_poly.entity_id
_entity_poly.type
_entity_poly.pdbx_seq_one_letter_code
_entity_poly.pdbx_strand_id
1 'polypeptide(L)'
;MTPVNIQVFVDVIALLSGASPAQAVHLFDDSSTGSEALGTTGLVSSVLPGQLVRWTVTPLDVQTQVWIRGIAFGAAPPDAPPSPAGDPPVWSRRFEGYVPVEILPGAPHPYRLNLCFGAANGPVVAVEGPALRFVPPCADMAAVDGASRLL
;
A
#
# COMPACT_ATOMS: atom_id res chain seq x y z
N MET A 1 18.58 2.45 3.44
CA MET A 1 17.28 3.10 3.65
C MET A 1 16.37 2.14 4.39
N THR A 2 15.65 2.60 5.40
CA THR A 2 14.68 1.76 6.14
C THR A 2 13.50 1.42 5.22
N PRO A 3 13.04 0.16 5.16
CA PRO A 3 11.84 -0.20 4.43
C PRO A 3 10.61 0.53 4.98
N VAL A 4 9.61 0.78 4.12
CA VAL A 4 8.26 1.17 4.56
C VAL A 4 7.41 -0.09 4.65
N ASN A 5 6.82 -0.34 5.80
CA ASN A 5 5.93 -1.47 6.06
C ASN A 5 4.49 -0.95 6.09
N ILE A 6 3.71 -1.33 5.08
CA ILE A 6 2.28 -1.07 4.98
C ILE A 6 1.54 -2.25 5.62
N GLN A 7 0.83 -1.99 6.71
CA GLN A 7 -0.03 -2.94 7.41
C GLN A 7 -1.49 -2.76 6.95
N VAL A 8 -2.12 -3.85 6.56
CA VAL A 8 -3.50 -3.92 6.10
C VAL A 8 -4.31 -4.72 7.11
N PHE A 9 -5.16 -4.06 7.88
CA PHE A 9 -6.10 -4.70 8.79
C PHE A 9 -7.44 -4.92 8.11
N VAL A 10 -8.00 -6.12 8.26
CA VAL A 10 -9.23 -6.52 7.57
C VAL A 10 -10.24 -7.08 8.56
N ASP A 11 -11.40 -6.43 8.67
CA ASP A 11 -12.59 -7.03 9.27
C ASP A 11 -13.24 -7.99 8.26
N VAL A 12 -12.80 -9.24 8.31
CA VAL A 12 -13.27 -10.27 7.38
C VAL A 12 -14.75 -10.60 7.60
N ILE A 13 -15.23 -10.50 8.85
CA ILE A 13 -16.63 -10.79 9.18
C ILE A 13 -17.54 -9.70 8.61
N ALA A 14 -17.14 -8.43 8.72
CA ALA A 14 -17.87 -7.34 8.09
C ALA A 14 -17.94 -7.52 6.55
N LEU A 15 -16.82 -7.88 5.90
CA LEU A 15 -16.81 -8.15 4.46
C LEU A 15 -17.73 -9.33 4.08
N LEU A 16 -17.68 -10.44 4.83
CA LEU A 16 -18.59 -11.58 4.62
C LEU A 16 -20.06 -11.22 4.87
N SER A 17 -20.31 -10.20 5.70
CA SER A 17 -21.64 -9.66 5.98
C SER A 17 -22.10 -8.58 4.99
N GLY A 18 -21.28 -8.28 3.96
CA GLY A 18 -21.62 -7.34 2.90
C GLY A 18 -21.15 -5.90 3.10
N ALA A 19 -20.27 -5.63 4.08
CA ALA A 19 -19.65 -4.32 4.21
C ALA A 19 -18.77 -3.99 3.00
N SER A 20 -18.71 -2.70 2.66
CA SER A 20 -17.80 -2.23 1.62
C SER A 20 -16.34 -2.25 2.09
N PRO A 21 -15.35 -2.25 1.18
CA PRO A 21 -13.93 -2.19 1.56
C PRO A 21 -13.60 -0.98 2.45
N ALA A 22 -14.22 0.18 2.16
CA ALA A 22 -14.02 1.40 2.93
C ALA A 22 -14.46 1.30 4.41
N GLN A 23 -15.35 0.34 4.73
CA GLN A 23 -15.84 0.10 6.09
C GLN A 23 -15.06 -0.99 6.83
N ALA A 24 -14.35 -1.86 6.11
CA ALA A 24 -13.80 -3.09 6.67
C ALA A 24 -12.29 -3.26 6.46
N VAL A 25 -11.65 -2.37 5.69
CA VAL A 25 -10.20 -2.42 5.43
C VAL A 25 -9.55 -1.12 5.89
N HIS A 26 -8.50 -1.26 6.70
CA HIS A 26 -7.76 -0.15 7.28
C HIS A 26 -6.27 -0.32 6.98
N LEU A 27 -5.66 0.68 6.37
CA LEU A 27 -4.24 0.64 6.03
C LEU A 27 -3.45 1.62 6.89
N PHE A 28 -2.28 1.18 7.35
CA PHE A 28 -1.31 2.00 8.08
C PHE A 28 0.08 1.78 7.49
N ASP A 29 0.98 2.72 7.69
CA ASP A 29 2.40 2.52 7.44
C ASP A 29 3.28 3.10 8.54
N ASP A 30 4.56 2.78 8.50
CA ASP A 30 5.59 3.28 9.40
C ASP A 30 6.53 4.29 8.73
N SER A 31 6.07 4.98 7.68
CA SER A 31 6.89 5.96 6.98
C SER A 31 7.31 7.11 7.89
N SER A 32 8.60 7.43 7.91
CA SER A 32 9.15 8.53 8.69
C SER A 32 8.92 9.91 8.07
N THR A 33 8.32 9.98 6.88
CA THR A 33 8.14 11.24 6.11
C THR A 33 6.71 11.79 6.16
N GLY A 34 5.84 11.16 6.95
CA GLY A 34 4.45 11.57 7.15
C GLY A 34 3.53 11.10 6.03
N SER A 35 2.65 10.15 6.33
CA SER A 35 1.66 9.59 5.39
C SER A 35 0.28 10.21 5.60
N GLU A 36 -0.54 10.22 4.56
CA GLU A 36 -1.90 10.78 4.60
C GLU A 36 -2.96 9.67 4.71
N ALA A 37 -4.11 10.00 5.30
CA ALA A 37 -5.29 9.13 5.36
C ALA A 37 -5.05 7.73 5.99
N LEU A 38 -4.16 7.66 6.99
CA LEU A 38 -3.95 6.48 7.83
C LEU A 38 -5.28 5.96 8.40
N GLY A 39 -5.43 4.63 8.42
CA GLY A 39 -6.64 3.95 8.88
C GLY A 39 -7.77 3.89 7.85
N THR A 40 -7.55 4.36 6.62
CA THR A 40 -8.54 4.34 5.54
C THR A 40 -8.05 3.53 4.34
N THR A 41 -8.95 3.21 3.41
CA THR A 41 -8.58 2.64 2.10
C THR A 41 -7.85 3.62 1.19
N GLY A 42 -7.87 4.92 1.52
CA GLY A 42 -7.21 5.99 0.76
C GLY A 42 -5.80 6.34 1.25
N LEU A 43 -5.14 5.44 2.00
CA LEU A 43 -3.77 5.67 2.51
C LEU A 43 -2.84 6.13 1.39
N VAL A 44 -2.15 7.25 1.61
CA VAL A 44 -1.05 7.69 0.76
C VAL A 44 0.25 7.59 1.55
N SER A 45 1.02 6.54 1.26
CA SER A 45 2.30 6.27 1.93
C SER A 45 3.41 7.11 1.32
N SER A 46 4.09 7.88 2.16
CA SER A 46 5.28 8.64 1.76
C SER A 46 6.48 7.71 1.60
N VAL A 47 7.12 7.75 0.44
CA VAL A 47 8.26 6.90 0.09
C VAL A 47 9.39 7.68 -0.57
N LEU A 48 10.56 7.07 -0.69
CA LEU A 48 11.72 7.58 -1.40
C LEU A 48 12.06 6.70 -2.62
N PRO A 49 12.73 7.24 -3.66
CA PRO A 49 13.17 6.46 -4.81
C PRO A 49 14.13 5.34 -4.38
N GLY A 50 13.92 4.12 -4.88
CA GLY A 50 14.70 2.94 -4.48
C GLY A 50 14.40 2.40 -3.08
N GLN A 51 13.42 2.94 -2.37
CA GLN A 51 13.01 2.42 -1.05
C GLN A 51 12.27 1.09 -1.21
N LEU A 52 12.53 0.13 -0.32
CA LEU A 52 11.75 -1.10 -0.25
C LEU A 52 10.42 -0.82 0.45
N VAL A 53 9.32 -1.26 -0.17
CA VAL A 53 7.97 -1.23 0.42
C VAL A 53 7.49 -2.67 0.62
N ARG A 54 6.87 -2.93 1.77
CA ARG A 54 6.34 -4.25 2.15
C ARG A 54 4.88 -4.13 2.54
N TRP A 55 4.04 -5.03 2.06
CA TRP A 55 2.64 -5.11 2.43
C TRP A 55 2.41 -6.37 3.26
N THR A 56 1.78 -6.19 4.41
CA THR A 56 1.37 -7.29 5.30
C THR A 56 -0.12 -7.18 5.56
N VAL A 57 -0.83 -8.29 5.48
CA VAL A 57 -2.26 -8.35 5.82
C VAL A 57 -2.45 -9.06 7.14
N THR A 58 -3.31 -8.50 7.99
CA THR A 58 -3.67 -9.06 9.29
C THR A 58 -5.20 -9.02 9.42
N PRO A 59 -5.89 -10.16 9.55
CA PRO A 59 -7.31 -10.14 9.87
C PRO A 59 -7.53 -9.64 11.30
N LEU A 60 -8.60 -8.87 11.53
CA LEU A 60 -9.00 -8.47 12.88
C LEU A 60 -9.62 -9.65 13.66
N ASP A 61 -10.27 -10.55 12.94
CA ASP A 61 -10.72 -11.83 13.47
C ASP A 61 -9.60 -12.87 13.42
N VAL A 62 -9.48 -13.68 14.47
CA VAL A 62 -8.43 -14.71 14.58
C VAL A 62 -8.80 -16.04 13.91
N GLN A 63 -10.08 -16.25 13.57
CA GLN A 63 -10.56 -17.52 13.01
C GLN A 63 -10.63 -17.50 11.48
N THR A 64 -10.85 -16.32 10.89
CA THR A 64 -11.07 -16.18 9.45
C THR A 64 -9.82 -15.65 8.76
N GLN A 65 -9.25 -16.50 7.90
CA GLN A 65 -8.02 -16.17 7.17
C GLN A 65 -8.27 -15.15 6.06
N VAL A 66 -7.25 -14.32 5.80
CA VAL A 66 -7.19 -13.36 4.69
C VAL A 66 -5.79 -13.35 4.10
N TRP A 67 -5.71 -13.17 2.79
CA TRP A 67 -4.45 -13.15 2.03
C TRP A 67 -4.44 -12.00 1.04
N ILE A 68 -3.25 -11.47 0.76
CA ILE A 68 -3.04 -10.64 -0.41
C ILE A 68 -2.94 -11.57 -1.62
N ARG A 69 -3.80 -11.35 -2.61
CA ARG A 69 -3.80 -12.09 -3.87
C ARG A 69 -2.92 -11.41 -4.91
N GLY A 70 -2.87 -10.08 -4.89
CA GLY A 70 -2.11 -9.28 -5.84
C GLY A 70 -2.13 -7.80 -5.51
N ILE A 71 -1.11 -7.09 -5.99
CA ILE A 71 -1.01 -5.63 -5.97
C ILE A 71 -0.76 -5.19 -7.41
N ALA A 72 -1.53 -4.21 -7.88
CA ALA A 72 -1.41 -3.70 -9.24
C ALA A 72 -1.30 -2.18 -9.22
N PHE A 73 -0.24 -1.65 -9.82
CA PHE A 73 -0.05 -0.21 -10.02
C PHE A 73 -0.60 0.22 -11.38
N GLY A 74 -1.25 1.38 -11.43
CA GLY A 74 -1.87 1.90 -12.64
C GLY A 74 -3.10 1.09 -13.11
N ALA A 75 -3.50 1.29 -14.37
CA ALA A 75 -4.60 0.55 -14.98
C ALA A 75 -4.12 -0.84 -15.42
N ALA A 76 -3.90 -1.76 -14.49
CA ALA A 76 -3.71 -3.16 -14.85
C ALA A 76 -5.06 -3.75 -15.34
N PRO A 77 -5.07 -4.52 -16.44
CA PRO A 77 -6.30 -5.12 -16.95
C PRO A 77 -6.90 -6.11 -15.92
N PRO A 78 -8.23 -6.22 -15.86
CA PRO A 78 -8.93 -6.90 -14.77
C PRO A 78 -8.68 -8.42 -14.64
N ASP A 79 -8.03 -9.07 -15.62
CA ASP A 79 -8.06 -10.53 -15.74
C ASP A 79 -6.71 -11.18 -16.08
N ALA A 80 -5.58 -10.70 -15.53
CA ALA A 80 -4.36 -11.51 -15.60
C ALA A 80 -4.61 -12.83 -14.82
N PRO A 81 -4.67 -14.00 -15.48
CA PRO A 81 -4.88 -15.25 -14.77
C PRO A 81 -3.74 -15.43 -13.77
N PRO A 82 -4.01 -15.98 -12.56
CA PRO A 82 -2.93 -16.36 -11.66
C PRO A 82 -1.99 -17.29 -12.43
N SER A 83 -0.68 -16.95 -12.46
CA SER A 83 0.34 -17.71 -13.17
C SER A 83 0.27 -19.19 -12.74
N PRO A 84 -0.02 -20.15 -13.62
CA PRO A 84 -0.17 -21.54 -13.20
C PRO A 84 1.19 -22.26 -13.21
N ALA A 85 1.40 -23.02 -12.12
CA ALA A 85 2.51 -23.94 -11.81
C ALA A 85 3.80 -23.31 -11.24
N GLY A 86 4.00 -23.52 -9.94
CA GLY A 86 5.22 -23.13 -9.19
C GLY A 86 5.01 -22.07 -8.12
N ASP A 87 3.82 -21.46 -8.08
CA ASP A 87 3.51 -20.41 -7.11
C ASP A 87 3.51 -20.95 -5.67
N PRO A 88 4.19 -20.27 -4.74
CA PRO A 88 4.14 -20.64 -3.33
C PRO A 88 2.69 -20.59 -2.81
N PRO A 89 2.34 -21.42 -1.81
CA PRO A 89 1.06 -21.35 -1.14
C PRO A 89 0.70 -19.91 -0.76
N VAL A 90 -0.58 -19.53 -0.88
CA VAL A 90 -1.03 -18.14 -0.66
C VAL A 90 -0.60 -17.57 0.70
N TRP A 91 -0.48 -18.44 1.72
CA TRP A 91 -0.03 -18.09 3.06
C TRP A 91 1.46 -17.82 3.21
N SER A 92 2.30 -18.21 2.23
CA SER A 92 3.75 -17.95 2.25
C SER A 92 4.20 -16.87 1.27
N ARG A 93 3.27 -16.27 0.52
CA ARG A 93 3.56 -15.18 -0.41
C ARG A 93 3.99 -13.94 0.35
N ARG A 94 5.09 -13.33 -0.10
CA ARG A 94 5.55 -12.02 0.35
C ARG A 94 5.18 -10.99 -0.70
N PHE A 95 4.63 -9.87 -0.25
CA PHE A 95 4.34 -8.73 -1.10
C PHE A 95 5.31 -7.63 -0.74
N GLU A 96 6.36 -7.50 -1.53
CA GLU A 96 7.38 -6.47 -1.39
C GLU A 96 7.87 -6.01 -2.75
N GLY A 97 8.29 -4.74 -2.84
CA GLY A 97 8.75 -4.15 -4.08
C GLY A 97 9.56 -2.90 -3.83
N TYR A 98 10.47 -2.59 -4.76
CA TYR A 98 11.24 -1.36 -4.70
C TYR A 98 10.49 -0.25 -5.44
N VAL A 99 10.48 0.94 -4.85
CA VAL A 99 10.05 2.16 -5.53
C VAL A 99 10.99 2.43 -6.71
N PRO A 100 10.49 2.67 -7.93
CA PRO A 100 11.33 3.02 -9.07
C PRO A 100 12.22 4.23 -8.76
N VAL A 101 13.46 4.23 -9.24
CA VAL A 101 14.38 5.35 -9.00
C VAL A 101 13.99 6.59 -9.82
N GLU A 102 13.23 6.40 -10.89
CA GLU A 102 12.75 7.44 -11.81
C GLU A 102 11.38 8.03 -11.41
N ILE A 103 10.86 7.71 -10.21
CA ILE A 103 9.57 8.24 -9.74
C ILE A 103 9.64 9.76 -9.58
N LEU A 104 8.65 10.48 -10.10
CA LEU A 104 8.57 11.93 -9.99
C LEU A 104 8.00 12.33 -8.62
N PRO A 105 8.51 13.41 -8.00
CA PRO A 105 8.01 13.87 -6.71
C PRO A 105 6.57 14.39 -6.78
N GLY A 106 5.86 14.24 -5.68
CA GLY A 106 4.58 14.91 -5.41
C GLY A 106 3.33 14.24 -5.99
N ALA A 107 3.41 13.52 -7.11
CA ALA A 107 2.26 12.81 -7.67
C ALA A 107 1.98 11.50 -6.88
N PRO A 108 0.74 11.25 -6.42
CA PRO A 108 0.36 9.93 -5.91
C PRO A 108 0.35 8.89 -7.03
N HIS A 109 0.90 7.72 -6.76
CA HIS A 109 0.88 6.54 -7.62
C HIS A 109 -0.09 5.51 -7.02
N PRO A 110 -1.37 5.53 -7.42
CA PRO A 110 -2.37 4.63 -6.86
C PRO A 110 -2.12 3.18 -7.27
N TYR A 111 -2.50 2.28 -6.39
CA TYR A 111 -2.51 0.85 -6.63
C TYR A 111 -3.83 0.21 -6.17
N ARG A 112 -4.16 -0.91 -6.80
CA ARG A 112 -5.24 -1.80 -6.39
C ARG A 112 -4.67 -2.93 -5.57
N LEU A 113 -5.22 -3.15 -4.39
CA LEU A 113 -4.91 -4.30 -3.54
C LEU A 113 -6.05 -5.32 -3.62
N ASN A 114 -5.75 -6.52 -4.10
CA ASN A 114 -6.72 -7.62 -4.17
C ASN A 114 -6.55 -8.53 -2.96
N LEU A 115 -7.58 -8.66 -2.15
CA LEU A 115 -7.60 -9.50 -0.95
C LEU A 115 -8.52 -10.71 -1.17
N CYS A 116 -8.10 -11.90 -0.75
CA CYS A 116 -8.98 -13.07 -0.69
C CYS A 116 -9.13 -13.57 0.74
N PHE A 117 -10.30 -14.11 1.10
CA PHE A 117 -10.61 -14.48 2.47
C PHE A 117 -11.45 -15.77 2.60
N GLY A 118 -11.42 -16.37 3.79
CA GLY A 118 -12.11 -17.61 4.15
C GLY A 118 -11.40 -18.87 3.66
N ALA A 119 -11.06 -18.95 2.37
CA ALA A 119 -10.31 -20.05 1.77
C ALA A 119 -9.33 -19.53 0.71
N ALA A 120 -8.35 -20.35 0.30
CA ALA A 120 -7.34 -19.95 -0.68
C ALA A 120 -7.94 -19.49 -2.03
N ASN A 121 -9.09 -20.06 -2.42
CA ASN A 121 -9.87 -19.67 -3.61
C ASN A 121 -11.21 -19.01 -3.23
N GLY A 122 -11.27 -18.39 -2.05
CA GLY A 122 -12.46 -17.73 -1.55
C GLY A 122 -12.80 -16.44 -2.29
N PRO A 123 -13.83 -15.71 -1.81
CA PRO A 123 -14.23 -14.42 -2.36
C PRO A 123 -13.03 -13.45 -2.41
N VAL A 124 -13.01 -12.62 -3.45
CA VAL A 124 -11.99 -11.59 -3.65
C VAL A 124 -12.64 -10.23 -3.52
N VAL A 125 -11.98 -9.33 -2.79
CA VAL A 125 -12.34 -7.93 -2.72
C VAL A 125 -11.19 -7.07 -3.24
N ALA A 126 -11.51 -6.10 -4.09
CA ALA A 126 -10.58 -5.09 -4.55
C ALA A 126 -10.66 -3.86 -3.64
N VAL A 127 -9.50 -3.44 -3.13
CA VAL A 127 -9.33 -2.19 -2.39
C VAL A 127 -8.69 -1.20 -3.33
N GLU A 128 -9.46 -0.18 -3.68
CA GLU A 128 -9.04 0.92 -4.56
C GLU A 128 -8.65 2.14 -3.73
N GLY A 129 -7.76 2.97 -4.30
CA GLY A 129 -7.41 4.26 -3.73
C GLY A 129 -6.07 4.36 -2.98
N PRO A 130 -5.48 3.31 -2.37
CA PRO A 130 -4.22 3.52 -1.68
C PRO A 130 -3.12 3.85 -2.70
N ALA A 131 -2.15 4.65 -2.30
CA ALA A 131 -1.13 5.18 -3.20
C ALA A 131 0.23 5.29 -2.52
N LEU A 132 1.28 5.26 -3.34
CA LEU A 132 2.62 5.65 -2.92
C LEU A 132 2.91 7.06 -3.44
N ARG A 133 3.54 7.93 -2.64
CA ARG A 133 3.95 9.26 -3.07
C ARG A 133 5.41 9.46 -2.75
N PHE A 134 6.20 9.84 -3.75
CA PHE A 134 7.54 10.33 -3.47
C PHE A 134 7.46 11.71 -2.82
N VAL A 135 7.86 11.78 -1.55
CA VAL A 135 8.04 13.02 -0.81
C VAL A 135 9.54 13.25 -0.69
N PRO A 136 10.10 14.28 -1.34
CA PRO A 136 11.49 14.65 -1.13
C PRO A 136 11.73 14.83 0.37
N PRO A 137 12.87 14.34 0.92
CA PRO A 137 13.23 14.72 2.27
C PRO A 137 13.20 16.24 2.32
N CYS A 138 12.48 16.79 3.31
CA CYS A 138 12.43 18.23 3.51
C CYS A 138 13.89 18.68 3.61
N ALA A 139 14.42 19.29 2.56
CA ALA A 139 15.57 20.14 2.73
C ALA A 139 15.07 21.16 3.74
N ASP A 140 15.75 21.29 4.88
CA ASP A 140 15.63 22.49 5.71
C ASP A 140 15.43 23.68 4.77
N MET A 141 14.48 24.55 5.09
CA MET A 141 14.30 25.86 4.45
C MET A 141 15.59 26.70 4.60
N ALA A 142 16.66 26.30 3.92
CA ALA A 142 17.99 26.87 3.99
C ALA A 142 18.39 27.37 2.61
N ALA A 143 17.52 28.19 1.99
CA ALA A 143 17.90 28.93 0.78
C ALA A 143 16.97 30.11 0.42
N VAL A 144 16.32 30.83 1.35
CA VAL A 144 15.76 32.16 1.00
C VAL A 144 15.72 33.08 2.24
N ASP A 145 16.87 33.58 2.70
CA ASP A 145 17.00 35.02 3.01
C ASP A 145 18.48 35.41 3.16
N GLY A 146 19.17 35.45 2.04
CA GLY A 146 20.59 35.78 1.95
C GLY A 146 20.85 36.82 0.87
N ALA A 147 20.03 37.88 0.79
CA ALA A 147 20.30 39.01 -0.09
C ALA A 147 19.54 40.28 0.34
N SER A 148 19.94 40.90 1.45
CA SER A 148 19.83 42.35 1.62
C SER A 148 20.94 42.86 2.55
N ARG A 149 22.15 42.86 2.00
CA ARG A 149 23.21 43.80 2.39
C ARG A 149 23.81 44.31 1.09
N LEU A 150 23.43 45.54 0.73
CA LEU A 150 24.16 46.57 -0.02
C LEU A 150 23.14 47.48 -0.71
N LEU A 151 22.70 48.51 0.01
CA LEU A 151 22.95 49.94 -0.27
C LEU A 151 22.27 50.78 0.82
#